data_AF-A0AAV4H1E9-F1
#
_entry.id   AF-A0AAV4H1E9-F1
#
_cell.length_a   1.000
_cell.length_b   1.000
_cell.length_c   1.000
_cell.angle_alpha   90.00
_cell.angle_beta   90.00
_cell.angle_gamma   90.00
#
_symmetry.space_group_name_H-M   'P 1'
#
loop_
_entity.id
_entity.type
_entity.pdbx_description
1 polymer ?
#
loop_
_entity_poly.entity_id
_entity_poly.type
_entity_poly.pdbx_seq_one_letter_code
_entity_poly.pdbx_strand_id
1 'polypeptide(L)'
;AEATIPGLTYDLVKGLLKKGEVSDRIDTCETLLRLGGVSDSEELHIPRSEPTFKTLHKCACDLKSILGRIPDQIYDRKQFLETIKEIANSIKILLDAVNRVITEIPASESGSKQILEERKKEFVRYSKKFSNTLKEYFRDTNQNQNVFLSANYLIHQTNLILKTVKQECC
;
A
#
# COMPACT_ATOMS: atom_id res chain seq x y z
N ALA A 1 4.54 6.31 22.80
CA ALA A 1 4.12 4.94 23.16
C ALA A 1 4.49 3.97 22.03
N GLU A 2 3.88 4.06 20.85
CA GLU A 2 4.23 3.21 19.69
C GLU A 2 5.71 3.32 19.26
N ALA A 3 6.25 4.54 19.21
CA ALA A 3 7.66 4.75 18.84
C ALA A 3 8.67 4.09 19.80
N THR A 4 8.25 3.78 21.03
CA THR A 4 9.09 3.18 22.07
C THR A 4 8.89 1.67 22.15
N ILE A 5 7.69 1.19 21.78
CA ILE A 5 7.30 -0.22 21.81
C ILE A 5 6.54 -0.50 20.50
N PRO A 6 7.23 -0.89 19.41
CA PRO A 6 6.59 -1.24 18.15
C PRO A 6 5.59 -2.39 18.34
N GLY A 7 4.37 -2.22 17.84
CA GLY A 7 3.29 -3.19 17.97
C GLY A 7 2.33 -2.91 19.13
N LEU A 8 2.65 -1.99 20.03
CA LEU A 8 1.80 -1.68 21.19
C LEU A 8 0.37 -1.28 20.79
N THR A 9 0.22 -0.44 19.77
CA THR A 9 -1.08 0.02 19.28
C THR A 9 -1.87 -1.12 18.65
N TYR A 10 -1.18 -2.02 17.94
CA TYR A 10 -1.80 -3.23 17.39
C TYR A 10 -2.31 -4.15 18.51
N ASP A 11 -1.48 -4.39 19.53
CA ASP A 11 -1.84 -5.22 20.68
C ASP A 11 -2.98 -4.61 21.50
N LEU A 12 -2.98 -3.28 21.66
CA LEU A 12 -4.06 -2.55 22.31
C LEU A 12 -5.38 -2.72 21.56
N VAL A 13 -5.40 -2.47 20.24
CA VAL A 13 -6.61 -2.63 19.41
C VAL A 13 -7.09 -4.08 19.47
N LYS A 14 -6.18 -5.05 19.36
CA LYS A 14 -6.52 -6.48 19.46
C LYS A 14 -7.07 -6.84 20.83
N GLY A 15 -6.53 -6.28 21.91
CA GLY A 15 -7.03 -6.43 23.27
C GLY A 15 -8.44 -5.86 23.43
N LEU A 16 -8.73 -4.71 22.84
CA LEU A 16 -10.06 -4.10 22.84
C LEU A 16 -11.08 -4.94 22.07
N LEU A 17 -10.72 -5.44 20.87
CA LEU A 17 -11.58 -6.31 20.07
C LEU A 17 -11.91 -7.62 20.81
N LYS A 18 -10.95 -8.19 21.54
CA LYS A 18 -11.17 -9.36 22.40
C LYS A 18 -12.11 -9.04 23.56
N LYS A 19 -11.88 -7.92 24.26
CA LYS A 19 -12.72 -7.49 25.38
C LYS A 19 -14.16 -7.17 24.95
N GLY A 20 -14.34 -6.72 23.71
CA GLY A 20 -15.65 -6.48 23.10
C GLY A 20 -16.31 -7.73 22.49
N GLU A 21 -15.71 -8.92 22.61
CA GLU A 21 -16.23 -10.19 22.05
C GLU A 21 -16.50 -10.16 20.53
N VAL A 22 -15.80 -9.29 19.81
CA VAL A 22 -15.91 -9.13 18.34
C VAL A 22 -14.69 -9.65 17.58
N SER A 23 -13.66 -10.09 18.29
CA SER A 23 -12.41 -10.57 17.68
C SER A 23 -12.60 -11.74 16.70
N ASP A 24 -13.63 -12.57 16.88
CA ASP A 24 -13.91 -13.72 16.00
C ASP A 24 -14.74 -13.33 14.76
N ARG A 25 -15.27 -12.11 14.74
CA ARG A 25 -16.11 -11.59 13.65
C ARG A 25 -15.36 -10.64 12.72
N ILE A 26 -14.17 -10.20 13.10
CA ILE A 26 -13.41 -9.15 12.42
C ILE A 26 -12.03 -9.69 12.07
N ASP A 27 -11.78 -9.92 10.78
CA ASP A 27 -10.41 -10.08 10.28
C ASP A 27 -9.72 -8.71 10.28
N THR A 28 -8.68 -8.58 11.11
CA THR A 28 -7.93 -7.32 11.24
C THR A 28 -7.18 -6.95 9.95
N CYS A 29 -6.64 -7.93 9.22
CA CYS A 29 -5.95 -7.68 7.95
C CYS A 29 -6.95 -7.23 6.88
N GLU A 30 -8.12 -7.88 6.81
CA GLU A 30 -9.20 -7.46 5.93
C GLU A 30 -9.66 -6.02 6.23
N THR A 31 -9.92 -5.74 7.51
CA THR A 31 -10.40 -4.42 7.95
C THR A 31 -9.38 -3.33 7.66
N LEU A 32 -8.10 -3.57 7.95
CA LEU A 32 -7.02 -2.63 7.61
C LEU A 32 -6.90 -2.42 6.10
N LEU A 33 -7.12 -3.46 5.30
CA LEU A 33 -7.05 -3.35 3.84
C LEU A 33 -8.19 -2.49 3.29
N ARG A 34 -9.43 -2.71 3.79
CA ARG A 34 -10.59 -1.88 3.44
C ARG A 34 -10.33 -0.42 3.81
N LEU A 35 -9.93 -0.16 5.06
CA LEU A 35 -9.64 1.19 5.54
C LEU A 35 -8.51 1.85 4.74
N GLY A 36 -7.45 1.12 4.42
CA GLY A 36 -6.33 1.61 3.62
C GLY A 36 -6.73 2.02 2.20
N GLY A 37 -7.78 1.42 1.64
CA GLY A 37 -8.31 1.77 0.32
C GLY A 37 -9.15 3.04 0.28
N VAL A 38 -9.77 3.43 1.39
CA VAL A 38 -10.63 4.63 1.49
C VAL A 38 -9.97 5.79 2.20
N SER A 39 -8.95 5.53 3.01
CA SER A 39 -8.31 6.57 3.83
C SER A 39 -7.37 7.41 2.98
N ASP A 40 -7.77 8.66 2.74
CA ASP A 40 -6.86 9.72 2.36
C ASP A 40 -6.45 10.47 3.63
N SER A 41 -5.19 10.36 4.02
CA SER A 41 -4.67 10.99 5.23
C SER A 41 -3.96 12.28 4.85
N GLU A 42 -4.27 13.38 5.54
CA GLU A 42 -3.56 14.67 5.38
C GLU A 42 -2.04 14.52 5.54
N GLU A 43 -1.58 13.52 6.29
CA GLU A 43 -0.15 13.20 6.41
C GLU A 43 0.49 12.85 5.07
N LEU A 44 -0.26 12.21 4.18
CA LEU A 44 0.18 11.74 2.85
C LEU A 44 0.04 12.81 1.76
N HIS A 45 -0.65 13.92 2.06
CA HIS A 45 -0.81 15.02 1.12
C HIS A 45 0.54 15.71 0.88
N ILE A 46 0.93 15.80 -0.39
CA ILE A 46 2.13 16.50 -0.86
C ILE A 46 1.72 17.96 -1.17
N PRO A 47 2.24 18.98 -0.45
CA PRO A 47 1.83 20.38 -0.59
C PRO A 47 2.28 21.06 -1.90
N ARG A 48 2.68 20.29 -2.90
CA ARG A 48 3.21 20.78 -4.19
C ARG A 48 2.10 20.89 -5.24
N SER A 49 2.15 21.97 -6.01
CA SER A 49 1.12 22.30 -7.00
C SER A 49 1.39 21.70 -8.38
N GLU A 50 2.63 21.26 -8.60
CA GLU A 50 3.16 20.73 -9.85
C GLU A 50 2.43 19.46 -10.30
N PRO A 51 2.22 19.29 -11.62
CA PRO A 51 1.43 18.20 -12.16
C PRO A 51 2.00 16.82 -11.85
N THR A 52 3.33 16.69 -11.74
CA THR A 52 4.01 15.42 -11.50
C THR A 52 3.71 14.87 -10.10
N PHE A 53 3.73 15.73 -9.07
CA PHE A 53 3.41 15.36 -7.70
C PHE A 53 1.92 15.07 -7.51
N LYS A 54 1.04 15.86 -8.14
CA LYS A 54 -0.41 15.58 -8.16
C LYS A 54 -0.73 14.25 -8.83
N THR A 55 -0.05 13.96 -9.94
CA THR A 55 -0.19 12.68 -10.65
C THR A 55 0.25 11.52 -9.77
N LEU A 56 1.42 11.63 -9.11
CA LEU A 56 1.88 10.61 -8.17
C LEU A 56 0.86 10.33 -7.07
N HIS A 57 0.32 11.37 -6.43
CA HIS A 57 -0.68 11.24 -5.38
C HIS A 57 -1.94 10.53 -5.88
N LYS A 58 -2.44 10.95 -7.06
CA LYS A 58 -3.60 10.30 -7.69
C LYS A 58 -3.34 8.81 -7.96
N CYS A 59 -2.21 8.47 -8.58
CA CYS A 59 -1.86 7.07 -8.86
C CYS A 59 -1.73 6.24 -7.58
N ALA A 60 -1.20 6.82 -6.50
CA ALA A 60 -1.14 6.17 -5.20
C ALA A 60 -2.54 5.89 -4.63
N CYS A 61 -3.45 6.87 -4.68
CA CYS A 61 -4.84 6.68 -4.25
C CYS A 61 -5.58 5.65 -5.10
N ASP A 62 -5.41 5.68 -6.43
CA ASP A 62 -6.00 4.70 -7.33
C ASP A 62 -5.53 3.28 -6.99
N LEU A 63 -4.23 3.07 -6.77
CA LEU A 63 -3.71 1.75 -6.34
C LEU A 63 -4.29 1.30 -4.99
N LYS A 64 -4.30 2.19 -3.99
CA LYS A 64 -4.87 1.88 -2.66
C LYS A 64 -6.34 1.47 -2.77
N SER A 65 -7.14 2.22 -3.53
CA SER A 65 -8.56 1.96 -3.75
C SER A 65 -8.78 0.58 -4.39
N ILE A 66 -8.01 0.24 -5.42
CA ILE A 66 -8.09 -1.08 -6.06
C ILE A 66 -7.73 -2.20 -5.07
N LEU A 67 -6.64 -2.05 -4.30
CA LEU A 67 -6.24 -3.03 -3.27
C LEU A 67 -7.30 -3.19 -2.17
N GLY A 68 -7.98 -2.11 -1.78
CA GLY A 68 -9.04 -2.13 -0.78
C GLY A 68 -10.29 -2.91 -1.18
N ARG A 69 -10.48 -3.21 -2.47
CA ARG A 69 -11.59 -4.03 -2.99
C ARG A 69 -11.31 -5.54 -2.97
N ILE A 70 -10.07 -5.95 -2.69
CA ILE A 70 -9.69 -7.38 -2.64
C ILE A 70 -10.62 -8.20 -1.73
N PRO A 71 -10.95 -7.77 -0.50
CA PRO A 71 -11.85 -8.53 0.37
C PRO A 71 -13.21 -8.87 -0.24
N ASP A 72 -13.77 -7.97 -1.05
CA ASP A 72 -15.08 -8.18 -1.68
C ASP A 72 -14.98 -9.07 -2.92
N GLN A 73 -13.85 -8.99 -3.63
CA GLN A 73 -13.70 -9.62 -4.94
C GLN A 73 -13.03 -11.00 -4.87
N ILE A 74 -12.30 -11.32 -3.80
CA ILE A 74 -11.47 -12.55 -3.68
C ILE A 74 -12.28 -13.85 -3.78
N TYR A 75 -13.57 -13.82 -3.45
CA TYR A 75 -14.47 -14.97 -3.49
C TYR A 75 -15.03 -15.27 -4.89
N ASP A 76 -15.11 -14.28 -5.78
CA ASP A 76 -15.48 -14.47 -7.18
C ASP A 76 -14.20 -14.51 -8.02
N ARG A 77 -13.81 -15.70 -8.47
CA ARG A 77 -12.59 -15.92 -9.24
C ARG A 77 -12.50 -15.02 -10.47
N LYS A 78 -13.61 -14.77 -11.18
CA LYS A 78 -13.59 -13.95 -12.40
C LYS A 78 -13.35 -12.49 -12.04
N GLN A 79 -14.08 -11.97 -11.07
CA GLN A 79 -13.87 -10.60 -10.59
C GLN A 79 -12.46 -10.43 -10.03
N PHE A 80 -11.99 -11.37 -9.21
CA PHE A 80 -10.66 -11.30 -8.61
C PHE A 80 -9.54 -11.28 -9.65
N LEU A 81 -9.65 -12.05 -10.73
CA LEU A 81 -8.67 -12.02 -11.82
C LEU A 81 -8.65 -10.66 -12.53
N GLU A 82 -9.80 -10.01 -12.71
CA GLU A 82 -9.86 -8.64 -13.25
C GLU A 82 -9.22 -7.64 -12.26
N THR A 83 -9.51 -7.75 -10.97
CA THR A 83 -8.87 -6.94 -9.92
C THR A 83 -7.34 -7.08 -9.96
N ILE A 84 -6.82 -8.30 -10.11
CA ILE A 84 -5.37 -8.54 -10.18
C ILE A 84 -4.76 -7.83 -11.40
N LYS A 85 -5.44 -7.84 -12.55
CA LYS A 85 -4.99 -7.11 -13.75
C LYS A 85 -5.01 -5.60 -13.51
N GLU A 86 -6.06 -5.08 -12.87
CA GLU A 86 -6.16 -3.67 -12.49
C GLU A 86 -5.03 -3.27 -11.53
N ILE A 87 -4.73 -4.09 -10.52
CA ILE A 87 -3.61 -3.89 -9.59
C ILE A 87 -2.29 -3.85 -10.35
N ALA A 88 -2.04 -4.81 -11.23
CA ALA A 88 -0.79 -4.87 -12.01
C ALA A 88 -0.60 -3.62 -12.88
N ASN A 89 -1.67 -3.16 -13.54
CA ASN A 89 -1.66 -1.94 -14.32
C ASN A 89 -1.43 -0.69 -13.44
N SER A 90 -2.13 -0.59 -12.31
CA SER A 90 -1.99 0.54 -11.38
C SER A 90 -0.59 0.61 -10.76
N ILE A 91 0.02 -0.54 -10.42
CA ILE A 91 1.41 -0.65 -9.97
C ILE A 91 2.37 -0.09 -11.02
N LYS A 92 2.18 -0.44 -12.30
CA LYS A 92 2.99 0.08 -13.39
C LYS A 92 2.87 1.60 -13.50
N ILE A 93 1.65 2.12 -13.51
CA ILE A 93 1.38 3.56 -13.60
C ILE A 93 2.01 4.32 -12.41
N LEU A 94 1.88 3.79 -11.19
CA LEU A 94 2.50 4.36 -10.00
C LEU A 94 4.03 4.41 -10.12
N LEU A 95 4.67 3.31 -10.55
CA LEU A 95 6.12 3.26 -10.74
C LEU A 95 6.60 4.25 -11.80
N ASP A 96 5.85 4.41 -12.90
CA ASP A 96 6.14 5.40 -13.92
C ASP A 96 6.05 6.83 -13.37
N ALA A 97 5.05 7.12 -12.53
CA ALA A 97 4.92 8.41 -11.85
C ALA A 97 6.06 8.67 -10.86
N VAL A 98 6.48 7.66 -10.09
CA VAL A 98 7.64 7.76 -9.19
C VAL A 98 8.93 8.05 -9.98
N ASN A 99 9.14 7.37 -11.11
CA ASN A 99 10.30 7.63 -11.96
C ASN A 99 10.32 9.08 -12.48
N ARG A 100 9.16 9.64 -12.85
CA ARG A 100 9.05 11.05 -13.27
C ARG A 100 9.45 12.01 -12.14
N VAL A 101 8.98 11.78 -10.91
CA VAL A 101 9.41 12.58 -9.75
C VAL A 101 10.92 12.47 -9.55
N ILE A 102 11.49 11.27 -9.59
CA ILE A 102 12.94 11.04 -9.47
C ILE A 102 13.74 11.78 -10.55
N THR A 103 13.22 11.88 -11.78
CA THR A 103 13.87 12.62 -12.87
C THR A 103 13.79 14.14 -12.71
N GLU A 104 12.77 14.66 -12.03
CA GLU A 104 12.60 16.10 -11.76
C GLU A 104 13.48 16.60 -10.60
N ILE A 105 13.93 15.71 -9.71
CA ILE A 105 14.84 16.07 -8.62
C ILE A 105 16.18 16.58 -9.19
N PRO A 106 16.64 17.79 -8.80
CA PRO A 106 17.89 18.38 -9.27
C PRO A 106 19.11 17.48 -9.02
N ALA A 107 20.10 17.53 -9.91
CA ALA A 107 21.33 16.75 -9.76
C ALA A 107 22.15 17.11 -8.51
N SER A 108 21.97 18.32 -7.96
CA SER A 108 22.55 18.76 -6.70
C SER A 108 21.99 18.03 -5.46
N GLU A 109 20.84 17.37 -5.59
CA GLU A 109 20.14 16.64 -4.53
C GLU A 109 20.27 15.12 -4.73
N SER A 110 21.49 14.66 -4.98
CA SER A 110 21.76 13.24 -5.28
C SER A 110 21.34 12.29 -4.15
N GLY A 111 21.35 12.76 -2.90
CA GLY A 111 20.89 12.00 -1.72
C GLY A 111 19.40 11.68 -1.76
N SER A 112 18.56 12.69 -1.95
CA SER A 112 17.10 12.57 -2.08
C SER A 112 16.70 11.65 -3.21
N LYS A 113 17.39 11.75 -4.35
CA LYS A 113 17.20 10.86 -5.50
C LYS A 113 17.51 9.40 -5.16
N GLN A 114 18.59 9.13 -4.42
CA GLN A 114 18.95 7.79 -3.98
C GLN A 114 17.91 7.19 -3.01
N ILE A 115 17.40 7.98 -2.07
CA ILE A 115 16.38 7.54 -1.10
C ILE A 115 15.09 7.13 -1.84
N LEU A 116 14.62 7.92 -2.80
CA LEU A 116 13.45 7.56 -3.60
C LEU A 116 13.67 6.28 -4.44
N GLU A 117 14.86 6.12 -5.01
CA GLU A 117 15.24 4.90 -5.74
C GLU A 117 15.23 3.66 -4.85
N GLU A 118 15.70 3.77 -3.60
CA GLU A 118 15.64 2.70 -2.61
C GLU A 118 14.19 2.34 -2.25
N ARG A 119 13.33 3.35 -2.03
CA ARG A 119 11.88 3.13 -1.81
C ARG A 119 11.20 2.47 -2.99
N LYS A 120 11.55 2.86 -4.21
CA LYS A 120 11.05 2.22 -5.44
C LYS A 120 11.45 0.74 -5.49
N LYS A 121 12.70 0.41 -5.19
CA LYS A 121 13.19 -0.98 -5.15
C LYS A 121 12.46 -1.81 -4.09
N GLU A 122 12.24 -1.24 -2.91
CA GLU A 122 11.49 -1.89 -1.83
C GLU A 122 10.04 -2.17 -2.25
N PHE A 123 9.35 -1.18 -2.83
CA PHE A 123 8.00 -1.37 -3.35
C PHE A 123 7.92 -2.49 -4.41
N VAL A 124 8.88 -2.55 -5.35
CA VAL A 124 8.96 -3.63 -6.34
C VAL A 124 9.15 -4.99 -5.67
N ARG A 125 9.95 -5.08 -4.60
CA ARG A 125 10.13 -6.32 -3.83
C ARG A 125 8.80 -6.78 -3.21
N TYR A 126 8.02 -5.88 -2.61
CA TYR A 126 6.71 -6.22 -2.05
C TYR A 126 5.67 -6.57 -3.13
N SER A 127 5.71 -5.92 -4.31
CA SER A 127 4.86 -6.29 -5.45
C SER A 127 5.13 -7.71 -5.95
N LYS A 128 6.41 -8.13 -6.00
CA LYS A 128 6.78 -9.51 -6.31
C LYS A 128 6.30 -10.48 -5.23
N LYS A 129 6.42 -10.11 -3.95
CA LYS A 129 5.93 -10.92 -2.83
C LYS A 129 4.41 -11.13 -2.93
N PHE A 130 3.64 -10.06 -3.18
CA PHE A 130 2.20 -10.14 -3.41
C PHE A 130 1.86 -11.08 -4.57
N SER A 131 2.55 -10.95 -5.71
CA SER A 131 2.38 -11.87 -6.85
C SER A 131 2.64 -13.34 -6.50
N ASN A 132 3.64 -13.63 -5.65
CA ASN A 132 3.91 -15.00 -5.20
C ASN A 132 2.84 -15.50 -4.24
N THR A 133 2.36 -14.66 -3.32
CA THR A 133 1.25 -14.99 -2.44
C THR A 133 -0.04 -15.29 -3.22
N LEU A 134 -0.31 -14.57 -4.31
CA LEU A 134 -1.42 -14.89 -5.21
C LEU A 134 -1.26 -16.27 -5.85
N LYS A 135 -0.05 -16.65 -6.29
CA LYS A 135 0.22 -17.99 -6.83
C LYS A 135 -0.05 -19.09 -5.82
N GLU A 136 0.33 -18.87 -4.56
CA GLU A 136 0.06 -19.79 -3.46
C GLU A 136 -1.44 -19.87 -3.17
N TYR A 137 -2.15 -18.73 -3.13
CA TYR A 137 -3.60 -18.67 -2.97
C TYR A 137 -4.36 -19.46 -4.04
N PHE A 138 -3.95 -19.37 -5.32
CA PHE A 138 -4.59 -20.16 -6.37
C PHE A 138 -4.31 -21.66 -6.30
N ARG A 139 -3.33 -22.10 -5.48
CA ARG A 139 -3.08 -23.51 -5.16
C ARG A 139 -3.86 -23.95 -3.92
N ASP A 140 -3.99 -23.07 -2.93
CA ASP A 140 -4.73 -23.28 -1.69
C ASP A 140 -5.57 -22.04 -1.33
N THR A 141 -6.89 -22.15 -1.52
CA THR A 141 -7.83 -21.04 -1.34
C THR A 141 -8.05 -20.67 0.13
N ASN A 142 -7.49 -21.42 1.09
CA ASN A 142 -7.56 -21.08 2.52
C ASN A 142 -6.56 -19.98 2.93
N GLN A 143 -5.82 -19.40 1.98
CA GLN A 143 -4.77 -18.41 2.21
C GLN A 143 -5.24 -16.95 2.06
N ASN A 144 -6.55 -16.67 2.21
CA ASN A 144 -7.13 -15.32 2.10
C ASN A 144 -6.40 -14.30 2.99
N GLN A 145 -6.12 -14.67 4.24
CA GLN A 145 -5.43 -13.80 5.19
C GLN A 145 -4.03 -13.39 4.68
N ASN A 146 -3.31 -14.29 4.01
CA ASN A 146 -1.99 -13.99 3.44
C ASN A 146 -2.10 -13.01 2.26
N VAL A 147 -3.15 -13.13 1.44
CA VAL A 147 -3.43 -12.16 0.37
C VAL A 147 -3.73 -10.79 0.97
N PHE A 148 -4.56 -10.73 2.02
CA PHE A 148 -4.88 -9.46 2.69
C PHE A 148 -3.66 -8.81 3.33
N LEU A 149 -2.82 -9.59 4.02
CA LEU A 149 -1.60 -9.11 4.64
C LEU A 149 -0.60 -8.59 3.59
N SER A 150 -0.41 -9.33 2.50
CA SER A 150 0.49 -8.91 1.43
C SER A 150 0.01 -7.67 0.68
N ALA A 151 -1.30 -7.50 0.50
CA ALA A 151 -1.90 -6.27 -0.03
C ALA A 151 -1.75 -5.07 0.93
N ASN A 152 -1.91 -5.27 2.24
CA ASN A 152 -1.65 -4.22 3.23
C ASN A 152 -0.20 -3.72 3.18
N TYR A 153 0.77 -4.61 2.96
CA TYR A 153 2.16 -4.19 2.77
C TYR A 153 2.33 -3.31 1.52
N LEU A 154 1.59 -3.56 0.44
CA LEU A 154 1.63 -2.69 -0.73
C LEU A 154 1.07 -1.30 -0.43
N ILE A 155 -0.07 -1.21 0.26
CA ILE A 155 -0.62 0.07 0.71
C ILE A 155 0.41 0.82 1.59
N HIS A 156 1.03 0.13 2.53
CA HIS A 156 2.04 0.71 3.39
C HIS A 156 3.25 1.24 2.59
N GLN A 157 3.76 0.47 1.63
CA GLN A 157 4.88 0.88 0.78
C GLN A 157 4.50 2.06 -0.13
N THR A 158 3.28 2.10 -0.66
CA THR A 158 2.74 3.27 -1.37
C THR A 158 2.73 4.51 -0.48
N ASN A 159 2.29 4.38 0.78
CA ASN A 159 2.28 5.49 1.73
C ASN A 159 3.71 5.95 2.07
N LEU A 160 4.67 5.02 2.21
CA LEU A 160 6.07 5.36 2.43
C LEU A 160 6.67 6.16 1.26
N ILE A 161 6.35 5.80 0.02
CA ILE A 161 6.77 6.57 -1.16
C ILE A 161 6.26 8.02 -1.05
N LEU A 162 4.96 8.21 -0.76
CA LEU A 162 4.38 9.55 -0.63
C LEU A 162 5.04 10.34 0.52
N LYS A 163 5.26 9.70 1.68
CA LYS A 163 5.94 10.34 2.83
C LYS A 163 7.37 10.73 2.49
N THR A 164 8.12 9.87 1.80
CA THR A 164 9.48 10.19 1.37
C THR A 164 9.49 11.34 0.36
N VAL A 165 8.60 11.34 -0.63
CA VAL A 165 8.50 12.46 -1.59
C VAL A 165 8.16 13.77 -0.88
N LYS A 166 7.29 13.74 0.13
CA LYS A 166 6.99 14.91 0.95
C LYS A 166 8.20 15.39 1.76
N GLN A 167 9.01 14.49 2.31
CA GLN A 167 10.19 14.84 3.13
C GLN A 167 11.38 15.33 2.30
N GLU A 168 11.59 14.74 1.13
CA GLU A 168 12.76 14.98 0.30
C GLU A 168 12.55 16.08 -0.74
N CYS A 169 11.30 16.42 -1.07
CA CYS A 169 10.98 17.37 -2.15
C CYS A 169 10.12 18.57 -1.71
N CYS A 170 9.76 18.69 -0.43
CA CYS A 170 8.97 19.83 0.10
C CYS A 170 9.67 20.42 1.32
#